data_AF-A0AAU3HSU2-F1
#
_entry.id   AF-A0AAU3HSU2-F1
#
_cell.length_a   1.000
_cell.length_b   1.000
_cell.length_c   1.000
_cell.angle_alpha   90.00
_cell.angle_beta   90.00
_cell.angle_gamma   90.00
#
_symmetry.space_group_name_H-M   'P 1'
#
loop_
_entity.id
_entity.type
_entity.pdbx_description
1 polymer ?
#
loop_
_entity_poly.entity_id
_entity_poly.type
_entity_poly.pdbx_seq_one_letter_code
_entity_poly.pdbx_strand_id
1 'polypeptide(L)'
;MVPVVQIYRGSVPDIVPFPDGCDLLQVLWCPRKHSGGRWVVPHVRWREADAVSEVRTAAPSPVEKWENYVPRPCVVHPEPVTEYPSWDLDDGLWDELEFRFLDLDERTGWDYQSHLSTAPGTKLVGYPGWSQDPKWPDCAECGNRMEHLLTVESTEADALSRPAWTPIEEAQAPHQGPGLILGDLGGVYLFECHTCPGRPFTQRYDCP
;
A
#
# COMPACT_ATOMS: atom_id res chain seq x y z
N MET A 1 -12.42 0.37 -15.53
CA MET A 1 -11.69 0.12 -14.26
C MET A 1 -11.32 -1.35 -14.23
N VAL A 2 -10.19 -1.69 -13.61
CA VAL A 2 -9.82 -3.08 -13.27
C VAL A 2 -9.76 -3.22 -11.74
N PRO A 3 -10.05 -4.41 -11.19
CA PRO A 3 -9.87 -4.66 -9.75
C PRO A 3 -8.38 -4.65 -9.41
N VAL A 4 -8.05 -4.09 -8.25
CA VAL A 4 -6.67 -4.05 -7.71
C VAL A 4 -6.59 -4.89 -6.45
N VAL A 5 -7.46 -4.61 -5.47
CA VAL A 5 -7.52 -5.38 -4.23
C VAL A 5 -8.96 -5.49 -3.75
N GLN A 6 -9.27 -6.61 -3.12
CA GLN A 6 -10.54 -6.83 -2.42
C GLN A 6 -10.27 -7.49 -1.08
N ILE A 7 -10.65 -6.84 0.02
CA ILE A 7 -10.35 -7.27 1.38
C ILE A 7 -11.63 -7.34 2.19
N TYR A 8 -11.89 -8.52 2.75
CA TYR A 8 -12.98 -8.73 3.69
C TYR A 8 -12.50 -8.43 5.10
N ARG A 9 -13.36 -7.83 5.93
CA ARG A 9 -13.07 -7.52 7.33
C ARG A 9 -12.55 -8.73 8.10
N GLY A 10 -13.13 -9.91 7.85
CA GLY A 10 -12.73 -11.16 8.51
C GLY A 10 -11.33 -11.66 8.13
N SER A 11 -10.74 -11.17 7.03
CA SER A 11 -9.38 -11.53 6.60
C SER A 11 -8.29 -10.71 7.28
N VAL A 12 -8.65 -9.56 7.87
CA VAL A 12 -7.71 -8.61 8.52
C VAL A 12 -8.31 -8.06 9.83
N PRO A 13 -8.64 -8.94 10.79
CA PRO A 13 -9.31 -8.51 12.02
C PRO A 13 -8.46 -7.49 12.79
N ASP A 14 -9.11 -6.42 13.25
CA ASP A 14 -8.54 -5.37 14.13
C ASP A 14 -7.37 -4.55 13.58
N ILE A 15 -7.01 -4.70 12.29
CA ILE A 15 -5.95 -3.92 11.63
C ILE A 15 -6.51 -2.70 10.91
N VAL A 16 -7.59 -2.90 10.14
CA VAL A 16 -8.17 -1.87 9.29
C VAL A 16 -9.44 -1.31 9.94
N PRO A 17 -9.58 0.02 10.13
CA PRO A 17 -10.78 0.60 10.72
C PRO A 17 -11.88 0.73 9.66
N PHE A 18 -12.52 -0.39 9.30
CA PHE A 18 -13.64 -0.42 8.36
C PHE A 18 -14.79 0.49 8.84
N PRO A 19 -15.39 1.30 7.94
CA PRO A 19 -16.55 2.13 8.27
C PRO A 19 -17.75 1.32 8.80
N ASP A 20 -18.63 1.98 9.54
CA ASP A 20 -19.86 1.35 10.06
C ASP A 20 -20.70 0.74 8.94
N GLY A 21 -21.19 -0.49 9.18
CA GLY A 21 -21.99 -1.24 8.21
C GLY A 21 -21.22 -1.78 7.00
N CYS A 22 -19.90 -1.58 6.93
CA CYS A 22 -19.06 -2.12 5.85
C CYS A 22 -18.23 -3.31 6.33
N ASP A 23 -18.12 -4.34 5.52
CA ASP A 23 -17.27 -5.52 5.75
C ASP A 23 -16.42 -5.88 4.52
N LEU A 24 -16.47 -5.04 3.49
CA LEU A 24 -15.74 -5.18 2.24
C LEU A 24 -15.05 -3.87 1.82
N LEU A 25 -13.74 -3.92 1.61
CA LEU A 25 -12.95 -2.91 0.91
C LEU A 25 -12.71 -3.38 -0.52
N GLN A 26 -13.00 -2.54 -1.50
CA GLN A 26 -12.63 -2.74 -2.90
C GLN A 26 -11.83 -1.54 -3.39
N VAL A 27 -10.67 -1.82 -3.97
CA VAL A 27 -9.88 -0.84 -4.71
C VAL A 27 -9.88 -1.24 -6.17
N LEU A 28 -10.30 -0.32 -7.02
CA LEU A 28 -10.24 -0.44 -8.47
C LEU A 28 -9.39 0.71 -9.01
N TRP A 29 -8.87 0.59 -10.22
CA TRP A 29 -8.28 1.75 -10.89
C TRP A 29 -8.53 1.78 -12.40
N CYS A 30 -8.33 2.95 -13.00
CA CYS A 30 -8.28 3.10 -14.43
C CYS A 30 -6.86 2.73 -14.92
N PRO A 31 -6.71 1.68 -15.76
CA PRO A 31 -5.39 1.23 -16.24
C PRO A 31 -4.96 1.96 -17.52
N ARG A 32 -5.53 3.14 -17.82
CA ARG A 32 -5.15 3.95 -18.98
C ARG A 32 -4.01 4.88 -18.59
N LYS A 33 -3.17 5.27 -19.54
CA LYS A 33 -2.18 6.32 -19.29
C LYS A 33 -2.89 7.65 -19.11
N HIS A 34 -2.58 8.37 -18.03
CA HIS A 34 -3.11 9.69 -17.78
C HIS A 34 -2.00 10.76 -17.91
N SER A 35 -2.40 12.01 -18.15
CA SER A 35 -1.48 13.14 -18.20
C SER A 35 -1.10 13.62 -16.80
N GLY A 36 0.01 14.36 -16.69
CA GLY A 36 0.45 15.00 -15.44
C GLY A 36 0.99 14.02 -14.39
N GLY A 37 1.82 13.06 -14.82
CA GLY A 37 2.49 12.10 -13.92
C GLY A 37 1.58 11.06 -13.29
N ARG A 38 0.35 10.89 -13.80
CA ARG A 38 -0.59 9.87 -13.31
C ARG A 38 -0.57 8.65 -14.22
N TRP A 39 -0.23 7.49 -13.69
CA TRP A 39 -0.24 6.24 -14.47
C TRP A 39 -1.57 5.50 -14.38
N VAL A 40 -2.24 5.64 -13.24
CA VAL A 40 -3.52 5.03 -12.93
C VAL A 40 -4.42 6.06 -12.25
N VAL A 41 -5.72 5.80 -12.18
CA VAL A 41 -6.65 6.59 -11.36
C VAL A 41 -7.37 5.65 -10.40
N PRO A 42 -6.99 5.64 -9.11
CA PRO A 42 -7.62 4.78 -8.11
C PRO A 42 -9.05 5.18 -7.80
N HIS A 43 -9.81 4.20 -7.34
CA HIS A 43 -11.18 4.33 -6.88
C HIS A 43 -11.41 3.39 -5.70
N VAL A 44 -11.68 3.95 -4.53
CA VAL A 44 -11.91 3.20 -3.28
C VAL A 44 -13.42 3.05 -3.04
N ARG A 45 -13.84 1.87 -2.60
CA ARG A 45 -15.23 1.57 -2.19
C ARG A 45 -15.24 0.74 -0.91
N TRP A 46 -15.92 1.28 0.10
CA TRP A 46 -16.38 0.55 1.28
C TRP A 46 -17.83 0.13 1.08
N ARG A 47 -18.14 -1.13 1.38
CA ARG A 47 -19.47 -1.71 1.17
C ARG A 47 -19.76 -2.80 2.20
N GLU A 48 -21.05 -3.10 2.34
CA GLU A 48 -21.54 -4.38 2.84
C GLU A 48 -21.44 -5.42 1.71
N ALA A 49 -20.76 -6.53 1.97
CA ALA A 49 -20.50 -7.59 1.00
C ALA A 49 -21.82 -8.20 0.50
N ASP A 50 -22.76 -8.43 1.40
CA ASP A 50 -24.07 -9.01 1.11
C ASP A 50 -24.97 -8.08 0.28
N ALA A 51 -24.66 -6.78 0.23
CA ALA A 51 -25.34 -5.85 -0.68
C ALA A 51 -24.92 -6.04 -2.15
N VAL A 52 -23.92 -6.88 -2.45
CA VAL A 52 -23.50 -7.22 -3.82
C VAL A 52 -24.34 -8.38 -4.35
N SER A 53 -25.48 -8.05 -4.95
CA SER A 53 -26.46 -9.05 -5.41
C SER A 53 -26.06 -9.81 -6.70
N GLU A 54 -25.18 -9.24 -7.52
CA GLU A 54 -24.74 -9.85 -8.79
C GLU A 54 -23.20 -9.89 -8.84
N VAL A 55 -22.64 -11.05 -8.51
CA VAL A 55 -21.20 -11.30 -8.60
C VAL A 55 -20.88 -11.88 -9.98
N ARG A 56 -20.01 -11.20 -10.72
CA ARG A 56 -19.55 -11.68 -12.02
C ARG A 56 -18.51 -12.77 -11.84
N THR A 57 -18.57 -13.81 -12.69
CA THR A 57 -17.57 -14.88 -12.72
C THR A 57 -16.21 -14.43 -13.25
N ALA A 58 -16.17 -13.32 -14.00
CA ALA A 58 -14.94 -12.70 -14.47
C ALA A 58 -15.03 -11.16 -14.37
N ALA A 59 -13.90 -10.53 -14.03
CA ALA A 59 -13.79 -9.08 -14.05
C ALA A 59 -13.94 -8.56 -15.50
N PRO A 60 -14.71 -7.49 -15.73
CA PRO A 60 -14.79 -6.89 -17.06
C PRO A 60 -13.41 -6.32 -17.45
N SER A 61 -12.91 -6.70 -18.62
CA SER A 61 -11.68 -6.12 -19.16
C SER A 61 -12.01 -4.81 -19.89
N PRO A 62 -11.37 -3.68 -19.54
CA PRO A 62 -11.46 -2.46 -20.33
C PRO A 62 -10.94 -2.68 -21.76
N VAL A 63 -11.53 -1.97 -22.73
CA VAL A 63 -11.08 -1.99 -24.14
C VAL A 63 -9.70 -1.34 -24.28
N GLU A 64 -9.46 -0.24 -23.57
CA GLU A 64 -8.18 0.45 -23.54
C GLU A 64 -7.55 0.27 -22.16
N LYS A 65 -6.39 -0.38 -22.12
CA LYS A 65 -5.59 -0.65 -20.92
C LYS A 65 -4.12 -0.79 -21.28
N TRP A 66 -3.26 -0.48 -20.31
CA TRP A 66 -1.87 -0.90 -20.33
C TRP A 66 -1.77 -2.16 -19.48
N GLU A 67 -1.31 -3.27 -20.07
CA GLU A 67 -1.29 -4.56 -19.38
C GLU A 67 -0.46 -4.51 -18.08
N ASN A 68 0.61 -3.72 -18.07
CA ASN A 68 1.46 -3.52 -16.89
C ASN A 68 0.77 -2.75 -15.74
N TYR A 69 -0.42 -2.18 -15.97
CA TYR A 69 -1.24 -1.54 -14.94
C TYR A 69 -2.42 -2.43 -14.53
N VAL A 70 -2.44 -3.70 -14.95
CA VAL A 70 -3.46 -4.66 -14.54
C VAL A 70 -2.77 -5.70 -13.67
N PRO A 71 -3.09 -5.76 -12.37
CA PRO A 71 -2.46 -6.74 -11.50
C PRO A 71 -2.87 -8.14 -11.92
N ARG A 72 -1.92 -9.05 -11.83
CA ARG A 72 -2.16 -10.47 -12.01
C ARG A 72 -3.10 -10.97 -10.91
N PRO A 73 -4.19 -11.69 -11.24
CA PRO A 73 -5.08 -12.25 -10.24
C PRO A 73 -4.32 -13.20 -9.29
N CYS A 74 -4.44 -12.95 -7.99
CA CYS A 74 -3.87 -13.78 -6.94
C CYS A 74 -4.77 -13.78 -5.70
N VAL A 75 -4.53 -14.73 -4.80
CA VAL A 75 -5.02 -14.69 -3.42
C VAL A 75 -3.90 -14.13 -2.56
N VAL A 76 -4.23 -13.21 -1.68
CA VAL A 76 -3.27 -12.65 -0.71
C VAL A 76 -3.35 -13.42 0.61
N HIS A 77 -2.22 -13.58 1.26
CA HIS A 77 -2.08 -14.17 2.59
C HIS A 77 -1.50 -13.07 3.50
N PRO A 78 -2.34 -12.31 4.22
CA PRO A 78 -1.86 -11.19 5.00
C PRO A 78 -1.06 -11.67 6.22
N GLU A 79 0.15 -11.15 6.39
CA GLU A 79 0.98 -11.31 7.59
C GLU A 79 0.97 -10.00 8.39
N PRO A 80 0.55 -10.00 9.68
CA PRO A 80 0.62 -8.82 10.51
C PRO A 80 2.07 -8.49 10.87
N VAL A 81 2.51 -7.29 10.50
CA VAL A 81 3.85 -6.78 10.83
C VAL A 81 3.76 -5.45 11.60
N THR A 82 4.80 -5.14 12.37
CA THR A 82 4.94 -3.82 13.00
C THR A 82 5.84 -2.96 12.13
N GLU A 83 5.36 -1.77 11.78
CA GLU A 83 6.13 -0.79 11.04
C GLU A 83 6.41 0.45 11.87
N TYR A 84 7.46 1.16 11.51
CA TYR A 84 7.86 2.43 12.08
C TYR A 84 8.05 3.47 10.95
N PRO A 85 7.91 4.77 11.24
CA PRO A 85 8.14 5.83 10.26
C PRO A 85 9.51 5.68 9.58
N SER A 86 9.57 5.99 8.29
CA SER A 86 10.77 5.87 7.45
C SER A 86 11.48 7.22 7.38
N TRP A 87 11.37 7.90 6.25
CA TRP A 87 11.85 9.27 6.03
C TRP A 87 10.97 10.30 6.73
N ASP A 88 9.82 9.88 7.25
CA ASP A 88 8.90 10.68 8.06
C ASP A 88 9.03 10.41 9.57
N LEU A 89 10.15 9.81 9.99
CA LEU A 89 10.53 9.80 11.40
C LEU A 89 10.78 11.24 11.87
N ASP A 90 10.28 11.55 13.06
CA ASP A 90 10.49 12.86 13.69
C ASP A 90 12.00 13.13 13.86
N ASP A 91 12.45 14.31 13.45
CA ASP A 91 13.87 14.69 13.50
C ASP A 91 14.46 14.60 14.91
N GLY A 92 13.69 14.97 15.94
CA GLY A 92 14.17 14.89 17.32
C GLY A 92 14.34 13.44 17.79
N LEU A 93 13.44 12.55 17.36
CA LEU A 93 13.57 11.12 17.61
C LEU A 93 14.69 10.50 16.78
N TRP A 94 14.91 10.98 15.55
CA TRP A 94 16.06 10.59 14.73
C TRP A 94 17.36 10.91 15.46
N ASP A 95 17.53 12.16 15.92
CA ASP A 95 18.72 12.61 16.64
C ASP A 95 18.99 11.79 17.91
N GLU A 96 17.94 11.32 18.59
CA GLU A 96 18.07 10.44 19.76
C GLU A 96 18.53 9.02 19.39
N LEU A 97 18.11 8.52 18.22
CA LEU A 97 18.29 7.13 17.81
C LEU A 97 19.43 6.90 16.81
N GLU A 98 19.96 7.93 16.16
CA GLU A 98 20.91 7.79 15.04
C GLU A 98 22.14 6.95 15.41
N PHE A 99 22.71 7.15 16.61
CA PHE A 99 23.85 6.36 17.07
C PHE A 99 23.51 4.89 17.30
N ARG A 100 22.26 4.58 17.67
CA ARG A 100 21.79 3.21 17.82
C ARG A 100 21.58 2.54 16.46
N PHE A 101 21.12 3.29 15.46
CA PHE A 101 21.02 2.79 14.09
C PHE A 101 22.40 2.50 13.50
N LEU A 102 23.38 3.36 13.74
CA LEU A 102 24.77 3.14 13.32
C LEU A 102 25.41 1.93 14.03
N ASP A 103 25.23 1.77 15.36
CA ASP A 103 25.72 0.59 16.09
C ASP A 103 25.07 -0.71 15.57
N LEU A 104 23.77 -0.67 15.27
CA LEU A 104 23.06 -1.81 14.69
C LEU A 104 23.67 -2.21 13.34
N ASP A 105 23.85 -1.25 12.43
CA ASP A 105 24.42 -1.50 11.11
C ASP A 105 25.84 -2.07 11.23
N GLU A 106 26.71 -1.47 12.06
CA GLU A 106 28.07 -1.98 12.27
C GLU A 106 28.09 -3.43 12.78
N ARG A 107 27.15 -3.80 13.66
CA ARG A 107 27.12 -5.12 14.30
C ARG A 107 26.41 -6.19 13.49
N THR A 108 25.45 -5.82 12.65
CA THR A 108 24.54 -6.78 12.00
C THR A 108 24.49 -6.63 10.48
N GLY A 109 24.91 -5.49 9.95
CA GLY A 109 24.73 -5.09 8.56
C GLY A 109 23.30 -4.69 8.21
N TRP A 110 22.42 -4.50 9.20
CA TRP A 110 21.04 -4.07 8.98
C TRP A 110 20.91 -2.56 9.13
N ASP A 111 20.40 -1.92 8.09
CA ASP A 111 19.99 -0.51 8.14
C ASP A 111 18.53 -0.35 8.59
N TYR A 112 18.26 0.71 9.33
CA TYR A 112 16.92 0.99 9.86
C TYR A 112 15.86 1.09 8.75
N GLN A 113 16.17 1.79 7.66
CA GLN A 113 15.18 2.12 6.63
C GLN A 113 14.71 0.87 5.88
N SER A 114 15.63 0.00 5.48
CA SER A 114 15.34 -1.16 4.63
C SER A 114 14.98 -2.41 5.43
N HIS A 115 15.44 -2.53 6.69
CA HIS A 115 15.27 -3.76 7.48
C HIS A 115 14.32 -3.62 8.67
N LEU A 116 14.08 -2.40 9.19
CA LEU A 116 13.33 -2.22 10.44
C LEU A 116 12.16 -1.24 10.38
N SER A 117 12.14 -0.32 9.40
CA SER A 117 11.14 0.74 9.34
C SER A 117 9.86 0.28 8.64
N THR A 118 9.87 0.20 7.31
CA THR A 118 8.68 -0.13 6.51
C THR A 118 8.88 -1.44 5.77
N ALA A 119 7.86 -2.29 5.80
CA ALA A 119 7.79 -3.44 4.92
C ALA A 119 7.68 -2.95 3.46
N PRO A 120 8.48 -3.49 2.54
CA PRO A 120 8.32 -3.21 1.12
C PRO A 120 7.03 -3.83 0.59
N GLY A 121 6.65 -3.46 -0.63
CA GLY A 121 5.58 -4.13 -1.35
C GLY A 121 4.17 -3.67 -1.04
N THR A 122 3.21 -4.47 -1.49
CA THR A 122 1.79 -4.19 -1.37
C THR A 122 1.33 -4.47 0.07
N LYS A 123 0.84 -3.45 0.76
CA LYS A 123 0.44 -3.55 2.18
C LYS A 123 -0.76 -2.68 2.52
N LEU A 124 -1.52 -3.12 3.52
CA LEU A 124 -2.64 -2.40 4.09
C LEU A 124 -2.19 -1.62 5.32
N VAL A 125 -2.68 -0.39 5.46
CA VAL A 125 -2.37 0.53 6.57
C VAL A 125 -0.86 0.64 6.83
N GLY A 126 -0.43 1.04 8.03
CA GLY A 126 0.98 1.24 8.34
C GLY A 126 1.54 2.53 7.71
N TYR A 127 2.82 2.53 7.38
CA TYR A 127 3.54 3.69 6.86
C TYR A 127 3.87 3.52 5.37
N PRO A 128 3.72 4.56 4.53
CA PRO A 128 4.19 4.49 3.15
C PRO A 128 5.71 4.28 3.09
N GLY A 129 6.16 3.43 2.17
CA GLY A 129 7.59 3.17 1.92
C GLY A 129 8.23 4.26 1.06
N TRP A 130 8.23 5.50 1.55
CA TRP A 130 8.68 6.68 0.79
C TRP A 130 10.08 6.51 0.18
N SER A 131 10.19 6.58 -1.16
CA SER A 131 11.49 6.71 -1.84
C SER A 131 11.88 8.16 -2.15
N GLN A 132 10.94 9.08 -1.95
CA GLN A 132 11.09 10.54 -2.06
C GLN A 132 10.67 11.22 -0.75
N ASP A 133 10.81 12.54 -0.66
CA ASP A 133 10.33 13.30 0.52
C ASP A 133 8.88 12.92 0.89
N PRO A 134 8.61 12.55 2.15
CA PRO A 134 7.28 12.17 2.59
C PRO A 134 6.24 13.27 2.35
N LYS A 135 5.11 12.89 1.75
CA LYS A 135 4.04 13.83 1.40
C LYS A 135 2.67 13.34 1.84
N TRP A 136 2.47 13.34 3.15
CA TRP A 136 1.18 13.09 3.77
C TRP A 136 0.12 14.08 3.29
N PRO A 137 -1.05 13.62 2.81
CA PRO A 137 -2.14 14.49 2.42
C PRO A 137 -2.97 14.96 3.62
N ASP A 138 -3.45 16.20 3.53
CA ASP A 138 -4.57 16.67 4.35
C ASP A 138 -5.90 16.46 3.60
N CYS A 139 -6.94 16.19 4.38
CA CYS A 139 -8.29 16.04 3.87
C CYS A 139 -8.81 17.39 3.35
N ALA A 140 -9.27 17.43 2.10
CA ALA A 140 -9.83 18.65 1.51
C ALA A 140 -11.12 19.16 2.19
N GLU A 141 -11.80 18.30 2.96
CA GLU A 141 -13.05 18.66 3.64
C GLU A 141 -12.81 19.20 5.06
N CYS A 142 -12.02 18.51 5.89
CA CYS A 142 -11.82 18.88 7.29
C CYS A 142 -10.44 19.46 7.61
N GLY A 143 -9.47 19.39 6.70
CA GLY A 143 -8.11 19.88 6.90
C GLY A 143 -7.22 19.00 7.78
N ASN A 144 -7.74 17.91 8.36
CA ASN A 144 -6.92 16.97 9.13
C ASN A 144 -6.05 16.12 8.20
N ARG A 145 -4.85 15.77 8.66
CA ARG A 145 -3.99 14.77 8.02
C ARG A 145 -4.76 13.46 7.84
N MET A 146 -4.63 12.87 6.66
CA MET A 146 -5.24 11.60 6.31
C MET A 146 -4.34 10.42 6.72
N GLU A 147 -4.96 9.28 6.98
CA GLU A 147 -4.28 8.04 7.34
C GLU A 147 -3.92 7.23 6.10
N HIS A 148 -2.84 6.45 6.15
CA HIS A 148 -2.47 5.54 5.07
C HIS A 148 -3.42 4.34 5.06
N LEU A 149 -3.97 4.01 3.90
CA LEU A 149 -4.92 2.91 3.72
C LEU A 149 -4.29 1.71 2.99
N LEU A 150 -3.61 1.96 1.88
CA LEU A 150 -3.08 0.89 1.02
C LEU A 150 -1.89 1.42 0.22
N THR A 151 -0.81 0.65 0.22
CA THR A 151 0.28 0.76 -0.74
C THR A 151 0.13 -0.37 -1.76
N VAL A 152 0.27 -0.05 -3.05
CA VAL A 152 0.37 -1.05 -4.13
C VAL A 152 1.64 -0.77 -4.91
N GLU A 153 2.58 -1.71 -4.89
CA GLU A 153 3.90 -1.56 -5.46
C GLU A 153 4.08 -2.36 -6.76
N SER A 154 5.08 -1.96 -7.56
CA SER A 154 5.52 -2.76 -8.70
C SER A 154 6.26 -4.03 -8.25
N THR A 155 6.95 -3.96 -7.11
CA THR A 155 7.79 -5.01 -6.54
C THR A 155 7.44 -5.25 -5.08
N GLU A 156 7.39 -6.52 -4.65
CA GLU A 156 7.03 -6.87 -3.27
C GLU A 156 8.23 -6.79 -2.30
N ALA A 157 9.45 -6.95 -2.80
CA ALA A 157 10.69 -6.74 -2.05
C ALA A 157 11.88 -6.65 -3.01
N ASP A 158 12.93 -5.93 -2.59
CA ASP A 158 14.23 -5.90 -3.28
C ASP A 158 15.26 -6.82 -2.59
N ALA A 159 16.48 -6.86 -3.12
CA ALA A 159 17.52 -7.73 -2.58
C ALA A 159 18.00 -7.31 -1.18
N LEU A 160 17.86 -6.03 -0.82
CA LEU A 160 18.31 -5.47 0.45
C LEU A 160 17.29 -5.74 1.56
N SER A 161 16.00 -5.53 1.29
CA SER A 161 14.90 -5.67 2.25
C SER A 161 14.46 -7.13 2.47
N ARG A 162 14.63 -8.00 1.46
CA ARG A 162 14.22 -9.43 1.54
C ARG A 162 14.63 -10.18 2.81
N PRO A 163 15.88 -10.08 3.30
CA PRO A 163 16.29 -10.81 4.50
C PRO A 163 15.47 -10.49 5.75
N ALA A 164 14.88 -9.29 5.84
CA ALA A 164 14.05 -8.88 6.97
C ALA A 164 12.54 -9.08 6.73
N TRP A 165 12.10 -8.99 5.47
CA TRP A 165 10.67 -8.85 5.14
C TRP A 165 10.09 -9.98 4.30
N THR A 166 10.84 -11.02 3.95
CA THR A 166 10.28 -12.18 3.25
C THR A 166 9.19 -12.82 4.13
N PRO A 167 7.92 -12.89 3.65
CA PRO A 167 6.85 -13.53 4.41
C PRO A 167 7.19 -14.99 4.71
N ILE A 168 6.73 -15.48 5.87
CA ILE A 168 7.09 -16.82 6.35
C ILE A 168 6.66 -17.90 5.34
N GLU A 169 5.49 -17.74 4.73
CA GLU A 169 4.94 -18.65 3.72
C GLU A 169 5.76 -18.65 2.42
N GLU A 170 6.49 -17.57 2.13
CA GLU A 170 7.27 -17.39 0.91
C GLU A 170 8.76 -17.70 1.08
N ALA A 171 9.22 -18.03 2.30
CA ALA A 171 10.64 -18.29 2.59
C ALA A 171 11.27 -19.38 1.71
N GLN A 172 10.47 -20.28 1.12
CA GLN A 172 10.92 -21.36 0.24
C GLN A 172 10.28 -21.33 -1.16
N ALA A 173 9.46 -20.31 -1.44
CA ALA A 173 8.74 -20.18 -2.70
C ALA A 173 9.41 -19.15 -3.62
N PRO A 174 9.33 -19.32 -4.96
CA PRO A 174 9.74 -18.26 -5.86
C PRO A 174 8.79 -17.07 -5.69
N HIS A 175 9.32 -15.93 -5.21
CA HIS A 175 8.58 -14.68 -5.08
C HIS A 175 7.95 -14.28 -6.41
N GLN A 176 6.64 -14.10 -6.43
CA GLN A 176 5.93 -13.61 -7.62
C GLN A 176 5.11 -12.37 -7.26
N GLY A 177 5.62 -11.21 -7.68
CA GLY A 177 4.94 -9.94 -7.49
C GLY A 177 3.61 -9.81 -8.27
N PRO A 178 2.97 -8.64 -8.18
CA PRO A 178 1.64 -8.41 -8.72
C PRO A 178 1.62 -8.28 -10.25
N GLY A 179 2.77 -8.39 -10.92
CA GLY A 179 2.88 -8.23 -12.38
C GLY A 179 2.68 -6.78 -12.83
N LEU A 180 2.92 -5.83 -11.92
CA LEU A 180 2.76 -4.40 -12.16
C LEU A 180 4.10 -3.77 -12.54
N ILE A 181 4.04 -2.76 -13.41
CA ILE A 181 5.14 -1.84 -13.66
C ILE A 181 4.54 -0.44 -13.66
N LEU A 182 4.64 0.24 -12.52
CA LEU A 182 4.13 1.58 -12.27
C LEU A 182 5.31 2.55 -12.30
N GLY A 183 5.26 3.57 -13.15
CA GLY A 183 6.36 4.53 -13.24
C GLY A 183 7.71 3.90 -13.54
N ASP A 184 8.72 4.35 -12.80
CA ASP A 184 10.06 3.74 -12.74
C ASP A 184 10.14 2.67 -11.63
N LEU A 185 9.24 1.68 -11.71
CA LEU A 185 9.06 0.61 -10.71
C LEU A 185 8.68 1.08 -9.31
N GLY A 186 7.93 2.19 -9.21
CA GLY A 186 7.39 2.67 -7.93
C GLY A 186 6.01 2.11 -7.62
N GLY A 187 5.23 2.92 -6.89
CA GLY A 187 3.97 2.50 -6.28
C GLY A 187 2.88 3.57 -6.24
N VAL A 188 1.72 3.16 -5.74
CA VAL A 188 0.58 4.03 -5.44
C VAL A 188 0.25 3.91 -3.97
N TYR A 189 0.22 5.06 -3.27
CA TYR A 189 -0.22 5.14 -1.89
C TYR A 189 -1.62 5.74 -1.85
N LEU A 190 -2.55 5.06 -1.19
CA LEU A 190 -3.90 5.53 -0.93
C LEU A 190 -4.00 5.98 0.51
N PHE A 191 -4.60 7.14 0.71
CA PHE A 191 -4.84 7.73 2.02
C PHE A 191 -6.32 7.99 2.20
N GLU A 192 -6.80 7.89 3.43
CA GLU A 192 -8.20 8.05 3.78
C GLU A 192 -8.38 8.92 5.02
N CYS A 193 -9.39 9.78 5.02
CA CYS A 193 -9.74 10.56 6.20
C CYS A 193 -10.70 9.76 7.09
N HIS A 194 -10.27 9.43 8.30
CA HIS A 194 -11.11 8.75 9.29
C HIS A 194 -12.02 9.71 10.08
N THR A 195 -11.80 11.03 10.00
CA THR A 195 -12.65 12.03 10.67
C THR A 195 -13.94 12.30 9.91
N CYS A 196 -13.87 12.40 8.58
CA CYS A 196 -15.04 12.71 7.75
C CYS A 196 -15.93 11.47 7.58
N PRO A 197 -17.26 11.58 7.80
CA PRO A 197 -18.19 10.47 7.63
C PRO A 197 -18.16 9.82 6.24
N GLY A 198 -17.88 10.61 5.20
CA GLY A 198 -17.81 10.14 3.82
C GLY A 198 -16.55 9.35 3.47
N ARG A 199 -15.58 9.23 4.39
CA ARG A 199 -14.27 8.58 4.18
C ARG A 199 -13.63 9.03 2.86
N PRO A 200 -13.47 10.35 2.62
CA PRO A 200 -12.82 10.83 1.42
C PRO A 200 -11.40 10.27 1.36
N PHE A 201 -10.97 9.87 0.17
CA PHE A 201 -9.65 9.33 -0.07
C PHE A 201 -8.88 10.18 -1.09
N THR A 202 -7.56 10.07 -1.06
CA THR A 202 -6.65 10.65 -2.06
C THR A 202 -5.46 9.72 -2.26
N GLN A 203 -4.57 10.08 -3.18
CA GLN A 203 -3.44 9.24 -3.55
C GLN A 203 -2.13 10.02 -3.71
N ARG A 204 -1.02 9.30 -3.59
CA ARG A 204 0.32 9.71 -4.00
C ARG A 204 0.90 8.65 -4.93
N TYR A 205 1.82 9.07 -5.78
CA TYR A 205 2.60 8.21 -6.65
C TYR A 205 4.04 8.31 -6.21
N ASP A 206 4.69 7.16 -6.11
CA ASP A 206 6.10 7.08 -5.80
C ASP A 206 6.90 6.74 -7.06
N CYS A 207 8.05 7.39 -7.25
CA CYS A 207 8.82 7.36 -8.50
C CYS A 207 8.01 7.77 -9.78
N PRO A 208 7.34 8.95 -9.80
CA PRO A 208 6.47 9.49 -10.86
C PRO A 208 7.09 9.62 -12.28
#